data_AF-A0A377X8E1-F1
#
_entry.id   AF-A0A377X8E1-F1
#
_cell.length_a   1.000
_cell.length_b   1.000
_cell.length_c   1.000
_cell.angle_alpha   90.00
_cell.angle_beta   90.00
_cell.angle_gamma   90.00
#
_symmetry.space_group_name_H-M   'P 1'
#
loop_
_entity.id
_entity.type
_entity.pdbx_description
1 polymer ?
#
loop_
_entity_poly.entity_id
_entity_poly.type
_entity_poly.pdbx_seq_one_letter_code
_entity_poly.pdbx_strand_id
1 'polypeptide(L)'
;MTRNRLLLVQTGTPPTAIRQAHGDLPRWFRTLLAPWQTQLTTVRVFEDEPLPTPDNQTIAVLTGSWAMVTDRLAWSERTADWIRQAVAIDMPLFGVCYGHQLMAHALGARWRINPGGRGKRQPNHYAVAMGYR
;
A
#
# COMPACT_ATOMS: atom_id res chain seq x y z
N MET A 1 -11.29 17.90 7.19
CA MET A 1 -9.95 17.66 7.76
C MET A 1 -8.97 17.47 6.62
N THR A 2 -7.91 18.27 6.54
CA THR A 2 -6.82 18.04 5.59
C THR A 2 -5.93 16.92 6.12
N ARG A 3 -5.68 15.89 5.30
CA ARG A 3 -4.71 14.85 5.62
C ARG A 3 -3.32 15.40 5.35
N ASN A 4 -2.43 15.32 6.35
CA ASN A 4 -1.14 16.02 6.33
C ASN A 4 0.06 15.06 6.40
N ARG A 5 -0.16 13.74 6.32
CA ARG A 5 0.89 12.71 6.41
C ARG A 5 0.82 11.75 5.23
N LEU A 6 1.98 11.49 4.62
CA LEU A 6 2.14 10.47 3.59
C LEU A 6 3.04 9.36 4.12
N LEU A 7 2.60 8.12 3.97
CA LEU A 7 3.36 6.92 4.31
C LEU A 7 3.65 6.13 3.05
N LEU A 8 4.93 5.95 2.73
CA LEU A 8 5.38 5.04 1.68
C LEU A 8 5.67 3.67 2.32
N VAL A 9 4.84 2.69 2.02
CA VAL A 9 5.05 1.29 2.40
C VAL A 9 5.88 0.64 1.31
N GLN A 10 7.19 0.56 1.53
CA GLN A 10 8.12 -0.03 0.58
C GLN A 10 8.10 -1.56 0.71
N THR A 11 7.73 -2.24 -0.36
CA THR A 11 7.53 -3.71 -0.41
C THR A 11 8.69 -4.47 -1.06
N GLY A 12 9.79 -3.77 -1.37
CA GLY A 12 11.01 -4.35 -1.93
C GLY A 12 11.99 -3.29 -2.44
N THR A 13 13.08 -3.74 -3.02
CA THR A 13 14.04 -2.90 -3.76
C THR A 13 14.22 -3.41 -5.19
N PRO A 14 14.52 -2.53 -6.17
CA PRO A 14 14.89 -2.96 -7.51
C PRO A 14 16.17 -3.81 -7.49
N PRO A 15 16.33 -4.72 -8.46
CA PRO A 15 17.59 -5.42 -8.70
C PRO A 15 18.76 -4.44 -8.79
N THR A 16 19.94 -4.89 -8.34
CA THR A 16 21.14 -4.05 -8.18
C THR A 16 21.47 -3.20 -9.41
N ALA A 17 21.38 -3.78 -10.62
CA ALA A 17 21.66 -3.06 -11.86
C ALA A 17 20.72 -1.85 -12.06
N ILE A 18 19.42 -2.03 -11.81
CA ILE A 18 18.42 -0.94 -11.90
C ILE A 18 18.67 0.08 -10.79
N ARG A 19 18.93 -0.39 -9.56
CA ARG A 19 19.17 0.49 -8.41
C ARG A 19 20.42 1.37 -8.60
N GLN A 20 21.48 0.83 -9.21
CA GLN A 20 22.69 1.59 -9.53
C GLN A 20 22.43 2.67 -10.60
N ALA A 21 21.66 2.33 -11.64
CA ALA A 21 21.38 3.26 -12.74
C ALA A 21 20.35 4.34 -12.39
N HIS A 22 19.32 3.99 -11.62
CA HIS A 22 18.13 4.83 -11.43
C HIS A 22 17.78 5.13 -9.96
N GLY A 23 18.47 4.53 -9.00
CA GLY A 23 18.14 4.63 -7.57
C GLY A 23 17.00 3.69 -7.14
N ASP A 24 16.57 3.84 -5.89
CA ASP A 24 15.56 2.97 -5.26
C ASP A 24 14.15 3.60 -5.27
N LEU A 25 13.11 2.80 -4.98
CA LEU A 25 11.71 3.21 -4.97
C LEU A 25 11.45 4.47 -4.13
N PRO A 26 11.99 4.64 -2.91
CA PRO A 26 11.76 5.85 -2.13
C PRO A 26 12.25 7.12 -2.83
N ARG A 27 13.33 7.03 -3.61
CA ARG A 27 13.82 8.16 -4.41
C ARG A 27 12.82 8.52 -5.49
N TRP A 28 12.30 7.54 -6.22
CA TRP A 28 11.32 7.76 -7.29
C TRP A 28 10.03 8.38 -6.76
N PHE A 29 9.51 7.86 -5.64
CA PHE A 29 8.31 8.40 -5.01
C PHE A 29 8.53 9.79 -4.40
N ARG A 30 9.71 10.10 -3.85
CA ARG A 30 10.05 11.47 -3.41
C ARG A 30 10.01 12.46 -4.57
N THR A 31 10.48 12.06 -5.75
CA THR A 31 10.38 12.89 -6.96
C THR A 31 8.94 13.08 -7.41
N LEU A 32 8.15 12.01 -7.46
CA LEU A 32 6.73 12.06 -7.87
C LEU A 32 5.86 12.87 -6.89
N LEU A 33 6.18 12.81 -5.60
CA LEU A 33 5.45 13.46 -4.51
C LEU A 33 6.19 14.70 -4.00
N ALA A 34 7.01 15.34 -4.84
CA ALA A 34 7.87 16.46 -4.44
C ALA A 34 7.16 17.56 -3.63
N PRO A 35 5.92 17.98 -3.95
CA PRO A 35 5.20 18.99 -3.15
C PRO A 35 4.92 18.57 -1.68
N TRP A 36 4.95 17.27 -1.39
CA TRP A 36 4.65 16.68 -0.08
C TRP A 36 5.84 15.94 0.54
N GLN A 37 7.06 16.15 0.04
CA GLN A 37 8.24 15.42 0.48
C GLN A 37 8.51 15.51 1.99
N THR A 38 8.13 16.62 2.63
CA THR A 38 8.32 16.85 4.08
C THR A 38 7.32 16.07 4.93
N GLN A 39 6.24 15.60 4.31
CA GLN A 39 5.19 14.78 4.94
C GLN A 39 5.38 13.30 4.66
N LEU A 40 6.34 12.93 3.79
CA LEU A 40 6.59 11.57 3.34
C LEU A 40 7.54 10.83 4.29
N THR A 41 6.98 9.84 4.96
CA THR A 41 7.72 8.83 5.72
C THR A 41 7.80 7.53 4.91
N THR A 42 8.82 6.70 5.15
CA THR A 42 8.99 5.42 4.45
C THR A 42 9.18 4.32 5.49
N VAL A 43 8.50 3.19 5.29
CA VAL A 43 8.66 1.97 6.08
C VAL A 43 8.99 0.82 5.15
N ARG A 44 10.08 0.10 5.42
CA ARG A 44 10.59 -1.03 4.63
C ARG A 44 10.06 -2.33 5.21
N VAL A 45 8.83 -2.69 4.84
CA VAL A 45 8.18 -3.89 5.41
C VAL A 45 8.91 -5.18 5.03
N PHE A 46 9.56 -5.22 3.87
CA PHE A 46 10.36 -6.36 3.42
C PHE A 46 11.64 -6.59 4.24
N GLU A 47 12.04 -5.62 5.08
CA GLU A 47 13.10 -5.74 6.08
C GLU A 47 12.53 -5.83 7.51
N ASP A 48 11.27 -6.26 7.64
CA ASP A 48 10.56 -6.41 8.90
C ASP A 48 10.39 -5.11 9.73
N GLU A 49 10.55 -3.93 9.14
CA GLU A 49 10.24 -2.67 9.83
C GLU A 49 8.75 -2.59 10.19
N PRO A 50 8.41 -2.14 11.42
CA PRO A 50 7.04 -2.10 11.88
C PRO A 50 6.26 -0.97 11.22
N LEU A 51 5.05 -1.28 10.74
CA LEU A 51 4.10 -0.28 10.30
C LEU A 51 3.47 0.44 11.51
N PRO A 52 3.24 1.77 11.43
CA PRO A 52 2.54 2.49 12.47
C PRO A 52 1.08 2.04 12.55
N THR A 53 0.45 2.21 13.72
CA THR A 53 -0.99 1.99 13.87
C THR A 53 -1.76 2.83 12.84
N PRO A 54 -2.71 2.25 12.08
CA PRO A 54 -3.50 3.00 11.13
C PRO A 54 -4.24 4.19 11.76
N ASP A 55 -4.27 5.31 11.05
CA ASP A 55 -4.99 6.52 11.44
C ASP A 55 -5.61 7.25 10.24
N ASN A 56 -6.58 8.14 10.50
CA ASN A 56 -7.29 8.87 9.45
C ASN A 56 -6.60 10.17 8.97
N GLN A 57 -5.45 10.51 9.54
CA GLN A 57 -4.62 11.66 9.16
C GLN A 57 -3.57 11.31 8.10
N THR A 58 -3.36 10.01 7.88
CA THR A 58 -2.31 9.46 7.01
C THR A 58 -2.89 8.90 5.71
N ILE A 59 -2.18 9.11 4.60
CA ILE A 59 -2.43 8.46 3.30
C ILE A 59 -1.25 7.53 3.04
N ALA A 60 -1.53 6.24 2.78
CA ALA A 60 -0.49 5.26 2.49
C ALA A 60 -0.39 4.92 1.00
N VAL A 61 0.84 4.83 0.51
CA VAL A 61 1.19 4.37 -0.83
C VAL A 61 2.01 3.08 -0.68
N LEU A 62 1.49 1.96 -1.18
CA LEU A 62 2.18 0.68 -1.21
C LEU A 62 2.90 0.51 -2.54
N THR A 63 4.22 0.32 -2.50
CA THR A 63 5.04 0.25 -3.71
C THR A 63 4.89 -1.08 -4.45
N GLY A 64 5.44 -1.11 -5.67
CA GLY A 64 5.77 -2.37 -6.35
C GLY A 64 6.89 -3.13 -5.66
N SER A 65 7.04 -4.40 -6.03
CA SER A 65 8.08 -5.31 -5.56
C SER A 65 8.44 -6.29 -6.67
N TRP A 66 9.59 -6.94 -6.53
CA TRP A 66 10.00 -8.10 -7.33
C TRP A 66 9.64 -9.43 -6.66
N ALA A 67 9.04 -9.40 -5.46
CA ALA A 67 8.44 -10.56 -4.83
C ALA A 67 7.09 -10.91 -5.48
N MET A 68 6.61 -12.14 -5.28
CA MET A 68 5.27 -12.56 -5.68
C MET A 68 4.35 -12.60 -4.45
N VAL A 69 3.13 -12.06 -4.56
CA VAL A 69 2.14 -12.13 -3.46
C VAL A 69 1.80 -13.59 -3.11
N THR A 70 1.85 -14.47 -4.11
CA THR A 70 1.63 -15.92 -3.96
C THR A 70 2.66 -16.62 -3.08
N ASP A 71 3.83 -16.01 -2.85
CA ASP A 71 4.87 -16.59 -1.99
C ASP A 71 4.51 -16.47 -0.51
N ARG A 72 3.52 -15.63 -0.16
CA ARG A 72 2.99 -15.44 1.20
C ARG A 72 4.07 -15.23 2.26
N LEU A 73 5.09 -14.44 1.91
CA LEU A 73 6.18 -14.08 2.82
C LEU A 73 5.61 -13.47 4.11
N ALA A 74 6.24 -13.74 5.26
CA ALA A 74 5.72 -13.34 6.56
C ALA A 74 5.45 -11.82 6.66
N TRP A 75 6.36 -11.00 6.14
CA TRP A 75 6.16 -9.55 6.06
C TRP A 75 4.97 -9.14 5.18
N SER A 76 4.70 -9.91 4.13
CA SER A 76 3.60 -9.66 3.20
C SER A 76 2.26 -9.93 3.88
N GLU A 77 2.15 -11.05 4.61
CA GLU A 77 0.94 -11.38 5.36
C GLU A 77 0.69 -10.38 6.51
N ARG A 78 1.74 -9.97 7.24
CA ARG A 78 1.61 -8.90 8.26
C ARG A 78 1.17 -7.58 7.64
N THR A 79 1.70 -7.24 6.47
CA THR A 79 1.27 -6.05 5.73
C THR A 79 -0.18 -6.18 5.26
N ALA A 80 -0.62 -7.37 4.84
CA ALA A 80 -2.02 -7.63 4.50
C ALA A 80 -2.96 -7.46 5.71
N ASP A 81 -2.55 -7.88 6.91
CA ASP A 81 -3.30 -7.62 8.14
C ASP A 81 -3.38 -6.13 8.46
N TRP A 82 -2.28 -5.39 8.28
CA TRP A 82 -2.28 -3.93 8.44
C TRP A 82 -3.22 -3.24 7.44
N ILE A 83 -3.25 -3.69 6.18
CA ILE A 83 -4.19 -3.18 5.16
C ILE A 83 -5.64 -3.37 5.61
N ARG A 84 -5.99 -4.53 6.18
CA ARG A 84 -7.35 -4.79 6.70
C ARG A 84 -7.72 -3.80 7.81
N GLN A 85 -6.79 -3.51 8.72
CA GLN A 85 -7.01 -2.55 9.80
C GLN A 85 -7.17 -1.12 9.28
N ALA A 86 -6.33 -0.72 8.33
CA ALA A 86 -6.40 0.60 7.70
C ALA A 86 -7.73 0.81 6.94
N VAL A 87 -8.17 -0.20 6.18
CA VAL A 87 -9.46 -0.15 5.49
C VAL A 87 -10.63 -0.11 6.47
N ALA A 88 -10.55 -0.81 7.61
CA ALA A 88 -11.61 -0.81 8.61
C ALA A 88 -11.90 0.57 9.23
N ILE A 89 -10.95 1.51 9.15
CA ILE A 89 -11.10 2.88 9.65
C ILE A 89 -11.25 3.93 8.55
N ASP A 90 -11.36 3.52 7.28
CA ASP A 90 -11.39 4.40 6.09
C ASP A 90 -10.09 5.21 5.85
N MET A 91 -8.94 4.69 6.30
CA MET A 91 -7.63 5.25 5.99
C MET A 91 -7.34 5.13 4.48
N PRO A 92 -6.99 6.22 3.76
CA PRO A 92 -6.74 6.13 2.33
C PRO A 92 -5.48 5.33 1.99
N LEU A 93 -5.66 4.33 1.13
CA LEU A 93 -4.60 3.47 0.61
C LEU A 93 -4.53 3.54 -0.91
N PHE A 94 -3.31 3.53 -1.45
CA PHE A 94 -3.03 3.45 -2.87
C PHE A 94 -1.95 2.40 -3.14
N GLY A 95 -2.24 1.40 -3.97
CA GLY A 95 -1.31 0.33 -4.29
C GLY A 95 -0.76 0.41 -5.71
N VAL A 96 0.54 0.22 -5.88
CA VAL A 96 1.24 0.18 -7.18
C VAL A 96 1.75 -1.23 -7.45
N CYS A 97 1.38 -1.83 -8.58
CA CYS A 97 1.80 -3.18 -8.98
C CYS A 97 1.59 -4.22 -7.86
N TYR A 98 2.66 -4.75 -7.27
CA TYR A 98 2.63 -5.64 -6.09
C TYR A 98 1.74 -5.08 -4.96
N GLY A 99 1.81 -3.79 -4.65
CA GLY A 99 0.98 -3.16 -3.62
C GLY A 99 -0.52 -3.31 -3.90
N HIS A 100 -0.94 -3.21 -5.16
CA HIS A 100 -2.33 -3.45 -5.56
C HIS A 100 -2.72 -4.93 -5.42
N GLN A 101 -1.83 -5.85 -5.84
CA GLN A 101 -2.05 -7.29 -5.67
C GLN A 101 -2.15 -7.68 -4.19
N LEU A 102 -1.32 -7.08 -3.33
CA LEU A 102 -1.34 -7.32 -1.90
C LEU A 102 -2.63 -6.77 -1.25
N MET A 103 -3.11 -5.60 -1.69
CA MET A 103 -4.42 -5.10 -1.28
C MET A 103 -5.55 -6.04 -1.71
N ALA A 104 -5.51 -6.57 -2.93
CA ALA A 104 -6.49 -7.54 -3.41
C ALA A 104 -6.44 -8.84 -2.58
N HIS A 105 -5.25 -9.34 -2.25
CA HIS A 105 -5.06 -10.49 -1.34
C HIS A 105 -5.61 -10.22 0.07
N ALA A 106 -5.31 -9.04 0.62
CA ALA A 106 -5.77 -8.65 1.95
C ALA A 106 -7.31 -8.65 2.05
N LEU A 107 -7.97 -8.12 1.02
CA LEU A 107 -9.42 -7.90 1.00
C LEU A 107 -10.21 -9.08 0.40
N GLY A 108 -9.61 -9.85 -0.50
CA GLY A 108 -10.23 -10.91 -1.30
C GLY A 108 -10.54 -12.22 -0.56
N ALA A 109 -10.22 -12.33 0.73
CA ALA A 109 -10.58 -13.50 1.53
C ALA A 109 -11.82 -13.29 2.43
N ARG A 110 -12.26 -12.05 2.69
CA ARG A 110 -13.29 -11.77 3.74
C ARG A 110 -14.21 -10.56 3.49
N TRP A 111 -14.63 -10.28 2.25
CA TRP A 111 -15.86 -9.52 2.06
C TRP A 111 -17.07 -10.39 2.39
N ARG A 112 -17.34 -10.60 3.69
CA ARG A 112 -18.56 -11.26 4.14
C ARG A 112 -19.73 -10.30 3.91
N ILE A 113 -20.61 -10.68 3.00
CA ILE A 113 -21.88 -9.98 2.74
C ILE A 113 -22.64 -9.89 4.07
N ASN A 114 -23.01 -8.69 4.49
CA ASN A 114 -23.91 -8.50 5.63
C ASN A 114 -25.25 -9.21 5.32
N PRO A 115 -25.91 -9.95 6.24
CA PRO A 115 -27.10 -10.76 5.94
C PRO A 115 -28.37 -9.91 5.75
N GLY A 116 -28.31 -8.92 4.85
CA GLY A 116 -29.39 -8.02 4.47
C GLY A 116 -29.34 -7.59 3.00
N GLY A 117 -28.56 -8.28 2.14
CA GLY A 117 -28.68 -8.21 0.68
C GLY A 117 -28.38 -6.87 -0.01
N ARG A 118 -28.05 -5.80 0.73
CA ARG A 118 -27.63 -4.53 0.16
C ARG A 118 -26.14 -4.37 0.38
N GLY A 119 -25.35 -4.84 -0.59
CA GLY A 119 -24.00 -4.36 -0.75
C GLY A 119 -24.06 -2.85 -0.99
N LYS A 120 -23.95 -2.04 0.06
CA LYS A 120 -23.65 -0.63 -0.13
C LYS A 120 -22.25 -0.60 -0.71
N ARG A 121 -22.15 -0.37 -2.02
CA ARG A 121 -20.96 0.18 -2.65
C ARG A 121 -20.74 1.53 -1.97
N GLN A 122 -19.96 1.55 -0.89
CA GLN A 122 -19.50 2.82 -0.34
C GLN A 122 -18.67 3.49 -1.44
N PRO A 123 -18.94 4.75 -1.79
CA PRO A 123 -18.29 5.43 -2.89
C PRO A 123 -16.90 5.91 -2.48
N ASN A 124 -16.04 5.01 -2.02
CA ASN A 124 -14.65 5.33 -1.73
C ASN A 124 -13.78 4.45 -2.65
N HIS A 125 -13.37 5.04 -3.77
CA HIS A 125 -12.47 4.44 -4.77
C HIS A 125 -11.09 4.14 -4.15
N TYR A 126 -10.94 3.00 -3.46
CA TYR A 126 -9.65 2.54 -2.92
C TYR A 126 -9.06 1.41 -3.77
N ALA A 127 -8.98 1.63 -5.08
CA ALA A 127 -8.18 0.84 -6.01
C ALA A 127 -8.20 1.56 -7.37
N VAL A 128 -7.23 2.43 -7.65
CA VAL A 128 -7.00 2.82 -9.04
C VAL A 128 -6.25 1.65 -9.69
N ALA A 129 -6.99 0.74 -10.30
CA ALA A 129 -6.42 -0.25 -11.19
C ALA A 129 -6.12 0.44 -12.54
N MET A 130 -4.89 0.90 -12.76
CA MET A 130 -4.41 1.15 -14.12
C MET A 130 -4.05 -0.19 -14.74
N GLY A 131 -5.02 -0.83 -15.39
CA GLY A 131 -4.74 -1.88 -16.37
C GLY A 131 -4.22 -1.23 -17.64
N TYR A 132 -3.00 -1.56 -18.06
CA TYR A 132 -2.59 -1.31 -19.44
C TYR A 132 -3.31 -2.35 -20.32
N ARG A 133 -4.00 -1.86 -21.36
CA ARG A 133 -4.52 -2.68 -22.45
C ARG A 133 -3.39 -3.18 -23.33
#